data_AF-A0A2G5TBP2-F1
#
_entry.id   AF-A0A2G5TBP2-F1
#
_cell.length_a   1.000
_cell.length_b   1.000
_cell.length_c   1.000
_cell.angle_alpha   90.00
_cell.angle_beta   90.00
_cell.angle_gamma   90.00
#
_symmetry.space_group_name_H-M   'P 1'
#
loop_
_entity.id
_entity.type
_entity.pdbx_description
1 polymer ?
#
loop_
_entity_poly.entity_id
_entity_poly.type
_entity_poly.pdbx_seq_one_letter_code
_entity_poly.pdbx_strand_id
1 'polypeptide(L)'
;MLGISLRYQCTLFAAIIWSVLVATVTVFENRYNLIYGRGTSWAKFRYPLLAANWISAFAYPLPAFLAFPEQTEALKIVMTTLPPLPDYILKHQIDVYMTDLHYFIIPMIIMTGILATEMAVIGKLMHSATHSVAKKCRMSQKTMALQKAILRGLLIQVLNIFYIFEFLIFQKFKVEFLNVFVSFWST
;
A
#
# COMPACT_ATOMS: atom_id res chain seq x y z
N MET A 1 13.91 -17.51 15.52
CA MET A 1 12.80 -16.54 15.37
C MET A 1 12.53 -15.90 16.73
N LEU A 2 12.02 -14.66 16.77
CA LEU A 2 11.95 -13.75 17.93
C LEU A 2 11.13 -14.21 19.16
N GLY A 3 10.76 -15.49 19.27
CA GLY A 3 9.94 -16.04 20.37
C GLY A 3 8.47 -15.59 20.37
N ILE A 4 8.08 -14.73 19.42
CA ILE A 4 6.72 -14.18 19.24
C ILE A 4 5.98 -15.05 18.21
N SER A 5 4.68 -15.28 18.40
CA SER A 5 3.88 -16.07 17.46
C SER A 5 3.75 -15.40 16.08
N LEU A 6 3.76 -16.22 15.02
CA LEU A 6 3.78 -15.80 13.62
C LEU A 6 2.69 -14.79 13.26
N ARG A 7 1.49 -15.02 13.79
CA ARG A 7 0.31 -14.15 13.61
C ARG A 7 0.61 -12.68 13.92
N TYR A 8 1.32 -12.39 15.00
CA TYR A 8 1.67 -11.02 15.39
C TYR A 8 2.80 -10.47 14.52
N GLN A 9 3.79 -11.28 14.17
CA GLN A 9 4.91 -10.85 13.32
C GLN A 9 4.41 -10.39 11.94
N CYS A 10 3.55 -11.17 11.30
CA CYS A 10 2.99 -10.83 10.00
C CYS A 10 2.06 -9.61 10.05
N THR A 11 1.29 -9.45 11.12
CA THR A 11 0.42 -8.28 11.31
C THR A 11 1.22 -7.00 11.49
N LEU A 12 2.29 -7.05 12.31
CA LEU A 12 3.21 -5.92 12.49
C LEU A 12 3.91 -5.57 11.18
N PHE A 13 4.36 -6.57 10.42
CA PHE A 13 4.98 -6.36 9.13
C PHE A 13 4.04 -5.67 8.14
N ALA A 14 2.79 -6.14 8.04
CA ALA A 14 1.77 -5.51 7.22
C ALA A 14 1.47 -4.07 7.67
N ALA A 15 1.33 -3.81 8.97
CA ALA A 15 1.11 -2.48 9.51
C ALA A 15 2.27 -1.52 9.20
N ILE A 16 3.52 -1.99 9.25
CA ILE A 16 4.70 -1.20 8.89
C ILE A 16 4.62 -0.80 7.41
N ILE A 17 4.31 -1.74 6.51
CA ILE A 17 4.17 -1.42 5.07
C ILE A 17 3.12 -0.33 4.85
N TRP A 18 1.93 -0.47 5.45
CA TRP A 18 0.87 0.52 5.32
C TRP A 18 1.26 1.87 5.93
N SER A 19 1.98 1.86 7.06
CA SER A 19 2.47 3.10 7.69
C SER A 19 3.44 3.86 6.80
N VAL A 20 4.28 3.17 6.03
CA VAL A 20 5.19 3.82 5.06
C VAL A 20 4.39 4.51 3.97
N LEU A 21 3.35 3.86 3.45
CA LEU A 21 2.47 4.46 2.43
C LEU A 21 1.73 5.69 2.97
N VAL A 22 1.18 5.61 4.18
CA VAL A 22 0.51 6.76 4.84
C VAL A 22 1.49 7.89 5.14
N ALA A 23 2.71 7.56 5.57
CA ALA A 23 3.77 8.54 5.79
C ALA A 23 4.13 9.27 4.50
N THR A 24 4.19 8.57 3.36
CA THR A 24 4.39 9.18 2.04
C THR A 24 3.30 10.21 1.74
N VAL A 25 2.02 9.84 1.87
CA VAL A 25 0.89 10.79 1.67
C VAL A 25 0.99 11.99 2.62
N THR A 26 1.34 11.74 3.89
CA THR A 26 1.52 12.79 4.91
C THR A 26 2.62 13.78 4.52
N VAL A 27 3.77 13.31 4.04
CA VAL A 27 4.86 14.17 3.56
C VAL A 27 4.41 15.02 2.39
N PHE A 28 3.62 14.46 1.47
CA PHE A 28 3.08 15.19 0.33
C PHE A 28 2.09 16.27 0.72
N GLU A 29 1.11 15.91 1.53
CA GLU A 29 0.13 16.85 2.06
C GLU A 29 0.83 17.99 2.81
N ASN A 30 1.84 17.66 3.63
CA ASN A 30 2.56 18.66 4.41
C ASN A 30 3.27 19.68 3.51
N ARG A 31 3.89 19.22 2.41
CA ARG A 31 4.53 20.10 1.42
C ARG A 31 3.52 21.00 0.73
N TYR A 32 2.37 20.44 0.31
CA TYR A 32 1.29 21.24 -0.29
C TYR A 32 0.83 22.33 0.69
N ASN A 33 0.59 21.99 1.95
CA ASN A 33 0.08 22.92 2.94
C ASN A 33 1.07 24.05 3.27
N LEU A 34 2.37 23.73 3.37
CA LEU A 34 3.41 24.73 3.61
C LEU A 34 3.50 25.77 2.49
N ILE A 35 3.32 25.36 1.24
CA ILE A 35 3.52 26.23 0.07
C ILE A 35 2.22 26.98 -0.30
N TYR A 36 1.07 26.30 -0.22
CA TYR A 36 -0.20 26.83 -0.75
C TYR A 36 -1.39 26.75 0.22
N GLY A 37 -1.31 25.92 1.27
CA GLY A 37 -2.45 25.64 2.14
C GLY A 37 -2.67 26.63 3.29
N ARG A 38 -1.73 27.55 3.56
CA ARG A 38 -1.87 28.55 4.63
C ARG A 38 -3.10 29.44 4.36
N GLY A 39 -4.14 29.28 5.17
CA GLY A 39 -5.38 30.08 5.12
C GLY A 39 -6.50 29.50 4.24
N THR A 40 -6.34 28.29 3.68
CA THR A 40 -7.40 27.62 2.90
C THR A 40 -8.23 26.69 3.77
N SER A 41 -9.44 26.33 3.31
CA SER A 41 -10.30 25.33 3.98
C SER A 41 -9.63 23.96 4.14
N TRP A 42 -8.60 23.66 3.32
CA TRP A 42 -7.78 22.45 3.43
C TRP A 42 -7.09 22.34 4.80
N ALA A 43 -6.69 23.47 5.40
CA ALA A 43 -6.03 23.51 6.70
C ALA A 43 -6.89 22.94 7.85
N LYS A 44 -8.23 22.96 7.71
CA LYS A 44 -9.16 22.38 8.70
C LYS A 44 -9.39 20.89 8.45
N PHE A 45 -9.45 20.48 7.18
CA PHE A 45 -9.76 19.09 6.80
C PHE A 45 -8.56 18.13 6.92
N ARG A 46 -7.33 18.65 6.84
CA ARG A 46 -6.11 17.81 6.85
C ARG A 46 -5.93 16.97 8.11
N TYR A 47 -6.19 17.50 9.30
CA TYR A 47 -5.87 16.81 10.55
C TYR A 47 -6.77 15.58 10.76
N PRO A 48 -8.11 15.68 10.59
CA PRO A 48 -8.98 14.50 10.60
C PRO A 48 -8.59 13.46 9.55
N LEU A 49 -8.28 13.89 8.31
CA LEU A 49 -7.92 12.99 7.22
C LEU A 49 -6.63 12.21 7.52
N LEU A 50 -5.57 12.91 7.93
CA LEU A 50 -4.30 12.28 8.29
C LEU A 50 -4.44 11.36 9.50
N ALA A 51 -5.20 11.77 10.53
CA ALA A 51 -5.46 10.92 11.68
C ALA A 51 -6.21 9.64 11.27
N ALA A 52 -7.22 9.75 10.41
CA ALA A 52 -7.96 8.59 9.88
C ALA A 52 -7.04 7.64 9.11
N ASN A 53 -6.11 8.14 8.30
CA ASN A 53 -5.15 7.32 7.56
C ASN A 53 -4.20 6.57 8.48
N TRP A 54 -3.70 7.24 9.53
CA TRP A 54 -2.82 6.59 10.51
C TRP A 54 -3.53 5.52 11.30
N ILE A 55 -4.76 5.77 11.78
CA ILE A 55 -5.58 4.75 12.45
C ILE A 55 -5.83 3.58 11.49
N SER A 56 -6.14 3.89 10.24
CA SER A 56 -6.40 2.90 9.20
C SER A 56 -5.17 2.02 8.94
N ALA A 57 -3.95 2.56 8.88
CA ALA A 57 -2.75 1.75 8.64
C ALA A 57 -2.61 0.57 9.61
N PHE A 58 -3.04 0.73 10.85
CA PHE A 58 -3.03 -0.33 11.87
C PHE A 58 -4.32 -1.15 11.90
N ALA A 59 -5.46 -0.58 11.50
CA ALA A 59 -6.75 -1.27 11.50
C ALA A 59 -6.90 -2.25 10.33
N TYR A 60 -6.37 -1.94 9.15
CA TYR A 60 -6.58 -2.75 7.94
C TYR A 60 -5.92 -4.14 7.94
N PRO A 61 -4.82 -4.39 8.65
CA PRO A 61 -4.31 -5.75 8.88
C PRO A 61 -5.16 -6.60 9.85
N LEU A 62 -6.07 -6.00 10.62
CA LEU A 62 -6.82 -6.71 11.68
C LEU A 62 -7.74 -7.82 11.16
N PRO A 63 -8.48 -7.68 10.04
CA PRO A 63 -9.29 -8.77 9.51
C PRO A 63 -8.47 -10.03 9.24
N ALA A 64 -7.28 -9.88 8.65
CA ALA A 64 -6.36 -11.00 8.42
C ALA A 64 -5.80 -11.56 9.74
N PHE A 65 -5.55 -10.71 10.74
CA PHE A 65 -5.18 -11.17 12.07
C PHE A 65 -6.30 -11.99 12.72
N LEU A 66 -7.56 -11.56 12.63
CA LEU A 66 -8.70 -12.26 13.22
C LEU A 66 -9.04 -13.57 12.49
N ALA A 67 -8.84 -13.61 11.17
CA ALA A 67 -9.04 -14.79 10.32
C ALA A 67 -7.80 -15.70 10.24
N PHE A 68 -6.83 -15.55 11.16
CA PHE A 68 -5.62 -16.36 11.15
C PHE A 68 -5.96 -17.84 11.38
N PRO A 69 -5.59 -18.76 10.46
CA PRO A 69 -6.07 -20.13 10.51
C PRO A 69 -5.26 -20.99 11.47
N GLU A 70 -5.90 -22.05 11.98
CA GLU A 70 -5.24 -23.11 12.74
C GLU A 70 -4.23 -23.84 11.85
N GLN A 71 -2.96 -23.85 12.28
CA GLN A 71 -1.84 -24.27 11.42
C GLN A 71 -1.93 -25.73 10.97
N THR A 72 -2.44 -26.63 11.82
CA THR A 72 -2.56 -28.06 11.51
C THR A 72 -3.56 -28.34 10.39
N GLU A 73 -4.65 -27.57 10.35
CA GLU A 73 -5.67 -27.70 9.31
C GLU A 73 -5.27 -26.95 8.03
N ALA A 74 -4.75 -25.73 8.21
CA ALA A 74 -4.29 -24.88 7.12
C ALA A 74 -3.19 -25.56 6.28
N LEU A 75 -2.22 -26.21 6.93
CA LEU A 75 -1.15 -26.92 6.23
C LEU A 75 -1.69 -28.08 5.39
N LYS A 76 -2.69 -28.82 5.90
CA LYS A 76 -3.32 -29.91 5.13
C LYS A 76 -3.99 -29.37 3.87
N ILE A 77 -4.77 -28.31 4.01
CA ILE A 77 -5.48 -27.68 2.88
C ILE A 77 -4.47 -27.18 1.83
N VAL A 78 -3.42 -26.48 2.27
CA VAL A 78 -2.39 -25.94 1.37
C VAL A 78 -1.61 -27.06 0.68
N MET A 79 -1.23 -28.14 1.38
CA MET A 79 -0.54 -29.29 0.81
C MET A 79 -1.40 -30.07 -0.19
N THR A 80 -2.73 -30.08 -0.03
CA THR A 80 -3.66 -30.67 -1.01
C THR A 80 -3.95 -29.76 -2.20
N THR A 81 -3.78 -28.45 -2.05
CA THR A 81 -4.11 -27.46 -3.09
C THR A 81 -2.90 -27.11 -3.96
N LEU A 82 -1.69 -27.12 -3.39
CA LEU A 82 -0.47 -26.78 -4.11
C LEU A 82 0.06 -27.96 -4.95
N PRO A 83 0.70 -27.68 -6.11
CA PRO A 83 1.48 -28.70 -6.81
C PRO A 83 2.63 -29.22 -5.93
N PRO A 84 3.18 -30.41 -6.23
CA PRO A 84 4.25 -31.02 -5.44
C PRO A 84 5.42 -30.05 -5.24
N LEU A 85 5.65 -29.66 -3.99
CA LEU A 85 6.73 -28.75 -3.63
C LEU A 85 8.06 -29.52 -3.63
N PRO A 86 9.17 -28.92 -4.09
CA PRO A 86 10.49 -29.52 -3.98
C PRO A 86 10.88 -29.85 -2.53
N ASP A 87 11.61 -30.95 -2.32
CA ASP A 87 12.00 -31.45 -1.00
C ASP A 87 12.75 -30.43 -0.13
N TYR A 88 13.44 -29.46 -0.73
CA TYR A 88 14.15 -28.42 0.01
C TYR A 88 13.19 -27.45 0.74
N ILE A 89 11.98 -27.23 0.20
CA ILE A 89 10.94 -26.39 0.83
C ILE A 89 10.22 -27.20 1.91
N LEU A 90 9.91 -28.47 1.64
CA LEU A 90 9.25 -29.38 2.58
C LEU A 90 10.10 -29.66 3.83
N LYS A 91 11.43 -29.58 3.72
CA LYS A 91 12.36 -29.66 4.87
C LYS A 91 12.27 -28.46 5.82
N HIS A 92 11.72 -27.33 5.38
CA HIS A 92 11.52 -26.17 6.22
C HIS A 92 10.12 -26.20 6.83
N GLN A 93 9.98 -25.68 8.06
CA GLN A 93 8.66 -25.52 8.67
C GLN A 93 7.85 -24.50 7.87
N ILE A 94 6.84 -24.99 7.14
CA ILE A 94 5.92 -24.16 6.37
C ILE A 94 4.77 -23.78 7.29
N ASP A 95 4.70 -22.50 7.64
CA ASP A 95 3.57 -21.97 8.38
C ASP A 95 2.64 -21.21 7.41
N VAL A 96 1.34 -21.52 7.49
CA VAL A 96 0.33 -20.94 6.60
C VAL A 96 -0.21 -19.66 7.22
N TYR A 97 0.02 -18.53 6.55
CA TYR A 97 -0.44 -17.23 7.03
C TYR A 97 -1.96 -17.04 6.87
N MET A 98 -2.55 -17.59 5.82
CA MET A 98 -3.95 -17.37 5.44
C MET A 98 -4.42 -18.48 4.50
N THR A 99 -5.64 -18.98 4.71
CA THR A 99 -6.32 -19.91 3.80
C THR A 99 -7.29 -19.20 2.86
N ASP A 100 -7.97 -18.15 3.32
CA ASP A 100 -8.90 -17.34 2.51
C ASP A 100 -8.33 -15.95 2.22
N LEU A 101 -7.90 -15.76 0.96
CA LEU A 101 -7.29 -14.54 0.44
C LEU A 101 -8.18 -13.29 0.52
N HIS A 102 -9.50 -13.42 0.62
CA HIS A 102 -10.41 -12.28 0.60
C HIS A 102 -10.19 -11.33 1.80
N TYR A 103 -9.89 -11.88 2.98
CA TYR A 103 -9.64 -11.11 4.20
C TYR A 103 -8.38 -10.24 4.14
N PHE A 104 -7.49 -10.49 3.17
CA PHE A 104 -6.31 -9.68 2.93
C PHE A 104 -6.44 -8.80 1.69
N ILE A 105 -6.94 -9.35 0.58
CA ILE A 105 -7.01 -8.66 -0.71
C ILE A 105 -8.03 -7.53 -0.69
N ILE A 106 -9.23 -7.74 -0.13
CA ILE A 106 -10.29 -6.71 -0.16
C ILE A 106 -9.87 -5.47 0.64
N PRO A 107 -9.42 -5.59 1.91
CA PRO A 107 -8.93 -4.42 2.66
C PRO A 107 -7.75 -3.73 1.97
N MET A 108 -6.87 -4.51 1.34
CA MET A 108 -5.73 -3.99 0.59
C MET A 108 -6.16 -3.13 -0.60
N ILE A 109 -7.06 -3.61 -1.46
CA ILE A 109 -7.55 -2.86 -2.62
C ILE A 109 -8.21 -1.56 -2.18
N ILE A 110 -9.03 -1.62 -1.12
CA ILE A 110 -9.71 -0.45 -0.56
C ILE A 110 -8.69 0.59 -0.08
N MET A 111 -7.70 0.18 0.73
CA MET A 111 -6.68 1.12 1.22
C MET A 111 -5.88 1.74 0.11
N THR A 112 -5.40 0.94 -0.85
CA THR A 112 -4.65 1.47 -1.96
C THR A 112 -5.49 2.45 -2.78
N GLY A 113 -6.76 2.15 -3.01
CA GLY A 113 -7.70 3.05 -3.70
C GLY A 113 -7.87 4.39 -2.97
N ILE A 114 -8.01 4.36 -1.64
CA ILE A 114 -8.12 5.57 -0.81
C ILE A 114 -6.84 6.41 -0.92
N LEU A 115 -5.67 5.81 -0.63
CA LEU A 115 -4.40 6.54 -0.64
C LEU A 115 -4.05 7.08 -2.03
N ALA A 116 -4.34 6.31 -3.09
CA ALA A 116 -4.15 6.76 -4.47
C ALA A 116 -5.07 7.95 -4.81
N THR A 117 -6.31 7.91 -4.35
CA THR A 117 -7.28 9.01 -4.55
C THR A 117 -6.82 10.27 -3.82
N GLU A 118 -6.38 10.16 -2.57
CA GLU A 118 -5.84 11.29 -1.80
C GLU A 118 -4.61 11.90 -2.48
N MET A 119 -3.68 11.06 -2.93
CA MET A 119 -2.50 11.50 -3.68
C MET A 119 -2.87 12.23 -4.96
N ALA A 120 -3.85 11.74 -5.71
CA ALA A 120 -4.35 12.39 -6.91
C ALA A 120 -5.01 13.74 -6.60
N VAL A 121 -5.78 13.84 -5.52
CA VAL A 121 -6.41 15.10 -5.07
C VAL A 121 -5.35 16.13 -4.68
N ILE A 122 -4.37 15.74 -3.85
CA ILE A 122 -3.26 16.63 -3.45
C ILE A 122 -2.45 17.06 -4.68
N GLY A 123 -2.17 16.14 -5.60
CA GLY A 123 -1.48 16.44 -6.86
C GLY A 123 -2.24 17.46 -7.72
N LYS A 124 -3.56 17.30 -7.88
CA LYS A 124 -4.42 18.26 -8.61
C LYS A 124 -4.45 19.63 -7.92
N LEU A 125 -4.60 19.66 -6.60
CA LEU A 125 -4.58 20.90 -5.82
C LEU A 125 -3.24 21.63 -5.97
N MET A 126 -2.13 20.90 -5.90
CA MET A 126 -0.79 21.44 -6.08
C MET A 126 -0.57 21.98 -7.50
N HIS A 127 -1.02 21.25 -8.53
CA HIS A 127 -0.93 21.69 -9.92
C HIS A 127 -1.72 22.98 -10.15
N SER A 128 -2.97 23.02 -9.70
CA SER A 128 -3.84 24.20 -9.79
C SER A 128 -3.24 25.41 -9.07
N ALA A 129 -2.71 25.20 -7.85
CA ALA A 129 -2.10 26.27 -7.07
C ALA A 129 -0.83 26.82 -7.75
N THR A 130 0.01 25.95 -8.30
CA THR A 130 1.20 26.35 -9.09
C THR A 130 0.82 27.19 -10.30
N HIS A 131 -0.19 26.74 -11.05
CA HIS A 131 -0.66 27.44 -12.25
C HIS A 131 -1.28 28.81 -11.93
N SER A 132 -2.04 28.92 -10.84
CA SER A 132 -2.59 30.19 -10.36
C SER A 132 -1.51 31.20 -9.96
N VAL A 133 -0.44 30.74 -9.28
CA VAL A 133 0.67 31.61 -8.87
C VAL A 133 1.54 32.02 -10.06
N ALA A 134 1.75 31.12 -11.04
CA ALA A 134 2.47 31.43 -12.28
C ALA A 134 1.76 32.53 -13.09
N LYS A 135 0.42 32.46 -13.22
CA LYS A 135 -0.39 33.50 -13.88
C LYS A 135 -0.31 34.87 -13.22
N LYS A 136 -0.06 34.93 -11.91
CA LYS A 136 0.02 36.18 -11.15
C LYS A 136 1.44 36.79 -11.12
N CYS A 137 2.42 36.22 -11.83
CA CYS A 137 3.82 36.70 -11.88
C CYS A 137 4.43 37.03 -10.51
N ARG A 138 4.02 36.35 -9.43
CA ARG A 138 4.49 36.62 -8.06
C ARG A 138 5.71 35.80 -7.63
N MET A 139 6.25 34.92 -8.49
CA MET A 139 7.33 34.01 -8.12
C MET A 139 8.56 34.13 -9.02
N SER A 140 9.74 34.13 -8.39
CA SER A 140 11.02 34.12 -9.09
C SER A 140 11.24 32.82 -9.87
N GLN A 141 12.05 32.88 -10.94
CA GLN A 141 12.40 31.70 -11.74
C GLN A 141 13.04 30.57 -10.91
N LYS A 142 13.84 30.92 -9.89
CA LYS A 142 14.47 29.95 -8.98
C LYS A 142 13.41 29.17 -8.18
N THR A 143 12.39 29.87 -7.69
CA THR A 143 11.31 29.25 -6.91
C THR A 143 10.40 28.39 -7.80
N MET A 144 10.18 28.76 -9.07
CA MET A 144 9.48 27.92 -10.04
C MET A 144 10.25 26.64 -10.39
N ALA A 145 11.58 26.70 -10.53
CA ALA A 145 12.41 25.53 -10.78
C ALA A 145 12.31 24.51 -9.63
N LEU A 146 12.32 25.00 -8.38
CA LEU A 146 12.12 24.18 -7.19
C LEU A 146 10.75 23.50 -7.19
N GLN A 147 9.67 24.22 -7.51
CA GLN A 147 8.32 23.64 -7.57
C GLN A 147 8.19 22.55 -8.65
N LYS A 148 8.84 22.72 -9.81
CA LYS A 148 8.90 21.67 -10.86
C LYS A 148 9.69 20.44 -10.42
N ALA A 149 10.76 20.61 -9.63
CA ALA A 149 11.52 19.49 -9.08
C ALA A 149 10.70 18.71 -8.05
N ILE A 150 9.94 19.42 -7.19
CA ILE A 150 9.02 18.78 -6.24
C ILE A 150 7.92 18.02 -6.98
N LEU A 151 7.32 18.61 -8.04
CA LEU A 151 6.30 17.93 -8.85
C LEU A 151 6.85 16.68 -9.55
N ARG A 152 8.10 16.72 -10.04
CA ARG A 152 8.77 15.53 -10.59
C ARG A 152 8.99 14.45 -9.53
N GLY A 153 9.43 14.83 -8.34
CA GLY A 153 9.53 13.90 -7.20
C GLY A 153 8.18 13.27 -6.83
N LEU A 154 7.09 14.04 -6.95
CA LEU A 154 5.71 13.57 -6.78
C LEU A 154 5.35 12.46 -7.77
N LEU A 155 5.62 12.69 -9.06
CA LEU A 155 5.35 11.71 -10.11
C LEU A 155 6.15 10.42 -9.88
N ILE A 156 7.41 10.52 -9.48
CA ILE A 156 8.27 9.36 -9.19
C ILE A 156 7.74 8.56 -7.99
N GLN A 157 7.31 9.21 -6.90
CA GLN A 157 6.79 8.48 -5.74
C GLN A 157 5.42 7.85 -6.00
N VAL A 158 4.56 8.51 -6.78
CA VAL A 158 3.30 7.90 -7.24
C VAL A 158 3.58 6.66 -8.08
N LEU A 159 4.53 6.73 -9.03
CA LEU A 159 4.96 5.57 -9.81
C LEU A 159 5.50 4.44 -8.91
N ASN A 160 6.29 4.74 -7.89
CA ASN A 160 6.75 3.73 -6.92
C ASN A 160 5.59 3.05 -6.17
N ILE A 161 4.55 3.79 -5.77
CA ILE A 161 3.36 3.21 -5.14
C ILE A 161 2.62 2.29 -6.13
N PHE A 162 2.51 2.69 -7.40
CA PHE A 162 1.95 1.85 -8.47
C PHE A 162 2.80 0.60 -8.74
N TYR A 163 4.13 0.68 -8.72
CA TYR A 163 5.01 -0.48 -8.85
C TYR A 163 4.86 -1.46 -7.70
N ILE A 164 4.69 -0.97 -6.46
CA ILE A 164 4.37 -1.84 -5.31
C ILE A 164 3.01 -2.52 -5.53
N PHE A 165 2.02 -1.80 -6.05
CA PHE A 165 0.70 -2.35 -6.37
C PHE A 165 0.76 -3.42 -7.48
N GLU A 166 1.46 -3.15 -8.58
CA GLU A 166 1.70 -4.11 -9.66
C GLU A 166 2.49 -5.33 -9.17
N PHE A 167 3.50 -5.15 -8.33
CA PHE A 167 4.24 -6.26 -7.73
C PHE A 167 3.34 -7.15 -6.88
N LEU A 168 2.45 -6.58 -6.08
CA LEU A 168 1.52 -7.34 -5.23
C LEU A 168 0.42 -8.02 -6.05
N ILE A 169 -0.06 -7.41 -7.13
CA ILE A 169 -0.96 -8.05 -8.10
C ILE A 169 -0.23 -9.15 -8.89
N PHE A 170 1.03 -8.94 -9.26
CA PHE A 170 1.83 -9.93 -9.98
C PHE A 170 2.11 -11.16 -9.12
N GLN A 171 2.27 -11.01 -7.80
CA GLN A 171 2.30 -12.16 -6.88
C GLN A 171 1.00 -12.96 -6.93
N LYS A 172 -0.17 -12.30 -7.03
CA LYS A 172 -1.47 -12.96 -7.21
C LYS A 172 -1.54 -13.71 -8.55
N PHE A 173 -1.15 -13.06 -9.65
CA PHE A 173 -1.14 -13.70 -10.97
C PHE A 173 -0.13 -14.84 -11.05
N LYS A 174 1.02 -14.78 -10.37
CA LYS A 174 1.97 -15.89 -10.38
C LYS A 174 1.40 -17.14 -9.71
N VAL A 175 0.63 -16.96 -8.62
CA VAL A 175 -0.08 -18.05 -7.92
C VAL A 175 -1.25 -18.59 -8.76
N GLU A 176 -2.07 -17.73 -9.36
CA GLU A 176 -3.16 -18.15 -10.26
C GLU A 176 -2.67 -18.77 -11.58
N PHE A 177 -1.59 -18.25 -12.17
CA PHE A 177 -1.00 -18.77 -13.41
C PHE A 177 -0.32 -20.12 -13.17
N LEU A 178 0.30 -20.34 -12.00
CA LEU A 178 0.75 -21.68 -11.57
C LEU A 178 -0.43 -22.65 -11.50
N ASN A 179 -1.56 -22.24 -10.93
CA ASN A 179 -2.77 -23.09 -10.82
C ASN A 179 -3.39 -23.40 -12.20
N VAL A 180 -3.44 -22.42 -13.11
CA VAL A 180 -3.98 -22.61 -14.47
C VAL A 180 -3.04 -23.45 -15.33
N PHE A 181 -1.72 -23.20 -15.27
CA PHE A 181 -0.71 -23.95 -16.04
C PHE A 181 -0.61 -25.41 -15.59
N VAL A 182 -0.77 -25.67 -14.28
CA VAL A 182 -0.89 -27.04 -13.74
C VAL A 182 -2.20 -27.71 -14.18
N SER A 183 -3.32 -26.98 -14.27
CA SER A 183 -4.60 -27.54 -14.76
C SER A 183 -4.59 -27.84 -16.28
N PHE A 184 -3.84 -27.05 -17.06
CA PHE A 184 -3.74 -27.22 -18.52
C PHE A 184 -2.85 -28.40 -18.94
N TRP A 185 -2.02 -28.90 -18.01
CA TRP A 185 -1.17 -30.09 -18.21
C TRP A 185 -1.72 -31.35 -17.53
N SER A 186 -2.86 -31.26 -16.83
CA SER A 186 -3.55 -32.38 -16.17
C SER A 186 -4.86 -32.79 -16.85
N THR A 187 -5.11 -32.27 -18.06
CA THR A 187 -6.09 -32.77 -19.04
C THR A 187 -5.36 -33.29 -20.27
#